data_AF-A0A838JDW4-F1
#
_entry.id   AF-A0A838JDW4-F1
#
_cell.length_a   1.000
_cell.length_b   1.000
_cell.length_c   1.000
_cell.angle_alpha   90.00
_cell.angle_beta   90.00
_cell.angle_gamma   90.00
#
_symmetry.space_group_name_H-M   'P 1'
#
loop_
_entity.id
_entity.type
_entity.pdbx_description
1 polymer ?
#
loop_
_entity_poly.entity_id
_entity_poly.type
_entity_poly.pdbx_seq_one_letter_code
_entity_poly.pdbx_strand_id
1 'polypeptide(L)'
;YFSGLRAPAMLAIVKDIMILVVVLVTFITIPAQLGGFDHIFAAVHQKALQHPLTFHETLSPSQYSSYATLVVGSTLALFLYPHNLTGVLSTNSGKGIKRIIPLLPIYSIVLGLIAFCGYMAIAAHIQPQSADQALPALFAKMFPEWFAGFAFAALAIGALVPAAIMSIGAANLFTRNIYRIYFRPSCKEREESDVAKITSLLIKVGAFAFVALLPKTFSINLQLLGGLWILQTVPAVFLGLYTIWFHRSALLIGWLVGMVVGTWISVSQGFASVYPLALGGIAFPCYIGLIALITNLLTSGILTLVFDAVGIARGQDVTTPQDFEAQPTFSLRTALRSARPVPEEVPQTLQRSLF
;
A
#
# COMPACT_ATOMS: atom_id res chain seq x y z
N TYR A 1 15.99 14.98 -0.94
CA TYR A 1 14.93 16.02 -0.91
C TYR A 1 14.83 16.81 -2.22
N PHE A 2 15.93 17.05 -2.95
CA PHE A 2 15.95 17.83 -4.20
C PHE A 2 15.35 17.13 -5.44
N SER A 3 15.21 15.81 -5.46
CA SER A 3 14.88 15.06 -6.69
C SER A 3 13.44 14.51 -6.77
N GLY A 4 12.55 14.89 -5.83
CA GLY A 4 11.16 14.45 -5.81
C GLY A 4 10.99 12.93 -5.90
N LEU A 5 10.02 12.46 -6.69
CA LEU A 5 9.74 11.04 -6.92
C LEU A 5 10.84 10.29 -7.70
N ARG A 6 11.74 11.00 -8.40
CA ARG A 6 12.82 10.36 -9.17
C ARG A 6 13.84 9.66 -8.27
N ALA A 7 14.16 10.26 -7.12
CA ALA A 7 15.12 9.67 -6.18
C ALA A 7 14.62 8.32 -5.61
N PRO A 8 13.41 8.22 -5.04
CA PRO A 8 12.88 6.94 -4.60
C PRO A 8 12.78 5.91 -5.73
N ALA A 9 12.43 6.32 -6.95
CA ALA A 9 12.36 5.41 -8.10
C ALA A 9 13.72 4.81 -8.48
N MET A 10 14.80 5.60 -8.48
CA MET A 10 16.15 5.10 -8.74
C MET A 10 16.66 4.22 -7.60
N LEU A 11 16.38 4.60 -6.35
CA LEU A 11 16.73 3.78 -5.20
C LEU A 11 15.96 2.45 -5.18
N ALA A 12 14.72 2.42 -5.69
CA ALA A 12 13.95 1.18 -5.81
C ALA A 12 14.67 0.15 -6.69
N ILE A 13 15.25 0.57 -7.83
CA ILE A 13 16.01 -0.33 -8.72
C ILE A 13 17.22 -0.93 -7.99
N VAL A 14 18.01 -0.08 -7.33
CA VAL A 14 19.20 -0.54 -6.58
C VAL A 14 18.79 -1.51 -5.48
N LYS A 15 17.74 -1.16 -4.72
CA LYS A 15 17.16 -2.00 -3.67
C LYS A 15 16.69 -3.35 -4.21
N ASP A 16 15.96 -3.37 -5.33
CA ASP A 16 15.45 -4.61 -5.94
C ASP A 16 16.60 -5.52 -6.38
N ILE A 17 17.65 -4.98 -7.00
CA ILE A 17 18.84 -5.75 -7.37
C ILE A 17 19.51 -6.33 -6.13
N MET A 18 19.72 -5.52 -5.08
CA MET A 18 20.33 -6.00 -3.83
C MET A 18 19.51 -7.13 -3.20
N ILE A 19 18.18 -6.97 -3.10
CA ILE A 19 17.30 -8.00 -2.55
C ILE A 19 17.35 -9.27 -3.40
N LEU A 20 17.31 -9.17 -4.73
CA LEU A 20 17.41 -10.33 -5.61
C LEU A 20 18.73 -11.09 -5.43
N VAL A 21 19.86 -10.38 -5.31
CA VAL A 21 21.16 -11.00 -5.02
C VAL A 21 21.13 -11.72 -3.67
N VAL A 22 20.61 -11.07 -2.62
CA VAL A 22 20.49 -11.68 -1.29
C VAL A 22 19.62 -12.95 -1.36
N VAL A 23 18.45 -12.88 -1.98
CA VAL A 23 17.55 -14.04 -2.12
C VAL A 23 18.23 -15.16 -2.91
N LEU A 24 18.86 -14.87 -4.05
CA LEU A 24 19.57 -15.87 -4.85
C LEU A 24 20.67 -16.58 -4.04
N VAL A 25 21.54 -15.81 -3.38
CA VAL A 25 22.63 -16.36 -2.56
C VAL A 25 22.06 -17.18 -1.40
N THR A 26 21.02 -16.69 -0.73
CA THR A 26 20.34 -17.40 0.36
C THR A 26 19.86 -18.78 -0.08
N PHE A 27 19.20 -18.86 -1.23
CA PHE A 27 18.61 -20.11 -1.72
C PHE A 27 19.63 -21.11 -2.26
N ILE A 28 20.83 -20.67 -2.63
CA ILE A 28 21.91 -21.55 -3.06
C ILE A 28 22.73 -22.03 -1.86
N THR A 29 23.13 -21.10 -0.99
CA THR A 29 24.14 -21.37 0.05
C THR A 29 23.57 -21.98 1.32
N ILE A 30 22.43 -21.50 1.81
CA ILE A 30 21.86 -21.98 3.08
C ILE A 30 21.41 -23.45 2.96
N PRO A 31 20.64 -23.85 1.93
CA PRO A 31 20.30 -25.26 1.75
C PRO A 31 21.53 -26.15 1.57
N ALA A 32 22.56 -25.69 0.87
CA ALA A 32 23.81 -26.45 0.72
C ALA A 32 24.52 -26.70 2.06
N GLN A 33 24.48 -25.72 2.98
CA GLN A 33 25.05 -25.86 4.32
C GLN A 33 24.17 -26.71 5.26
N LEU A 34 22.85 -26.68 5.08
CA LEU A 34 21.88 -27.40 5.93
C LEU A 34 21.61 -28.84 5.46
N GLY A 35 22.32 -29.35 4.46
CA GLY A 35 22.13 -30.73 3.97
C GLY A 35 21.00 -30.90 2.95
N GLY A 36 20.59 -29.82 2.28
CA GLY A 36 19.59 -29.83 1.21
C GLY A 36 18.18 -29.45 1.66
N PHE A 37 17.28 -29.28 0.68
CA PHE A 37 15.88 -28.93 0.94
C PHE A 37 15.13 -30.04 1.68
N ASP A 38 15.42 -31.31 1.39
CA ASP A 38 14.78 -32.45 2.06
C ASP A 38 15.01 -32.43 3.58
N HIS A 39 16.22 -32.10 4.01
CA HIS A 39 16.54 -31.95 5.44
C HIS A 39 15.76 -30.79 6.08
N ILE A 40 15.65 -29.66 5.37
CA ILE A 40 14.89 -28.50 5.85
C ILE A 40 13.42 -28.87 6.05
N PHE A 41 12.78 -29.51 5.06
CA PHE A 41 11.38 -29.93 5.17
C PHE A 41 11.19 -30.97 6.28
N ALA A 42 12.11 -31.93 6.43
CA ALA A 42 12.06 -32.91 7.51
C ALA A 42 12.14 -32.25 8.90
N ALA A 43 13.01 -31.25 9.08
CA ALA A 43 13.13 -30.51 10.33
C ALA A 43 11.86 -29.72 10.68
N VAL A 44 11.23 -29.10 9.68
CA VAL A 44 9.95 -28.39 9.84
C VAL A 44 8.84 -29.38 10.21
N HIS A 45 8.78 -30.53 9.54
CA HIS A 45 7.81 -31.57 9.84
C HIS A 45 7.96 -32.12 11.26
N GLN A 46 9.19 -32.41 11.69
CA GLN A 46 9.47 -32.83 13.07
C GLN A 46 9.03 -31.77 14.09
N LYS A 47 9.24 -30.48 13.81
CA LYS A 47 8.78 -29.41 14.69
C LYS A 47 7.25 -29.37 14.79
N ALA A 48 6.53 -29.60 13.70
CA ALA A 48 5.07 -29.68 13.72
C ALA A 48 4.55 -30.87 14.52
N LEU A 49 5.21 -32.04 14.40
CA LEU A 49 4.88 -33.21 15.21
C LEU A 49 5.14 -32.98 16.71
N GLN A 50 6.22 -32.26 17.07
CA GLN A 50 6.55 -31.94 18.46
C GLN A 50 5.65 -30.86 19.06
N HIS A 51 5.13 -29.96 18.23
CA HIS A 51 4.36 -28.80 18.67
C HIS A 51 3.02 -28.65 17.93
N PRO A 52 2.14 -29.67 17.93
CA PRO A 52 0.96 -29.73 17.06
C PRO A 52 -0.11 -28.68 17.37
N LEU A 53 -0.05 -28.03 18.53
CA LEU A 53 -0.99 -26.96 18.93
C LEU A 53 -0.48 -25.56 18.61
N THR A 54 0.84 -25.39 18.46
CA THR A 54 1.48 -24.06 18.33
C THR A 54 2.19 -23.86 17.00
N PHE A 55 2.49 -24.93 16.27
CA PHE A 55 3.14 -24.88 14.97
C PHE A 55 2.48 -25.86 14.00
N HIS A 56 2.16 -25.36 12.81
CA HIS A 56 1.61 -26.15 11.72
C HIS A 56 2.46 -25.87 10.46
N GLU A 57 2.79 -26.93 9.73
CA GLU A 57 3.49 -26.84 8.42
C GLU A 57 2.67 -26.09 7.37
N THR A 58 1.36 -26.27 7.43
CA THR A 58 0.39 -25.64 6.54
C THR A 58 -0.60 -24.85 7.38
N LEU A 59 -1.34 -23.97 6.71
CA LEU A 59 -2.36 -23.17 7.36
C LEU A 59 -3.36 -24.11 8.08
N SER A 60 -3.62 -23.86 9.36
CA SER A 60 -4.58 -24.69 10.09
C SER A 60 -6.01 -24.44 9.59
N PRO A 61 -6.93 -25.42 9.66
CA PRO A 61 -8.32 -25.22 9.25
C PRO A 61 -9.00 -24.02 9.93
N SER A 62 -8.64 -23.74 11.19
CA SER A 62 -9.13 -22.58 11.95
C SER A 62 -8.74 -21.23 11.35
N GLN A 63 -7.65 -21.18 10.57
CA GLN A 63 -7.12 -19.95 9.99
C GLN A 63 -7.61 -19.72 8.55
N TYR A 64 -8.27 -20.70 7.92
CA TYR A 64 -8.71 -20.59 6.52
C TYR A 64 -9.61 -19.37 6.28
N SER A 65 -10.58 -19.11 7.16
CA SER A 65 -11.47 -17.95 7.04
C SER A 65 -10.69 -16.64 7.21
N SER A 66 -9.78 -16.58 8.17
CA SER A 66 -8.97 -15.39 8.41
C SER A 66 -8.07 -15.06 7.20
N TYR A 67 -7.44 -16.09 6.61
CA TYR A 67 -6.61 -15.94 5.43
C TYR A 67 -7.41 -15.50 4.21
N ALA A 68 -8.53 -16.16 3.91
CA ALA A 68 -9.38 -15.81 2.77
C ALA A 68 -9.90 -14.37 2.85
N THR A 69 -10.37 -13.96 4.03
CA THR A 69 -10.88 -12.60 4.25
C THR A 69 -9.77 -11.55 4.23
N LEU A 70 -8.57 -11.88 4.72
CA LEU A 70 -7.38 -11.04 4.60
C LEU A 70 -6.97 -10.85 3.13
N VAL A 71 -6.96 -11.91 2.33
CA VAL A 71 -6.63 -11.83 0.89
C VAL A 71 -7.61 -10.91 0.19
N VAL A 72 -8.92 -11.14 0.34
CA VAL A 72 -9.96 -10.31 -0.29
C VAL A 72 -9.84 -8.84 0.14
N GLY A 73 -9.75 -8.58 1.44
CA GLY A 73 -9.64 -7.21 1.96
C GLY A 73 -8.36 -6.51 1.51
N SER A 74 -7.23 -7.21 1.52
CA SER A 74 -5.93 -6.63 1.12
C SER A 74 -5.88 -6.34 -0.39
N THR A 75 -6.44 -7.21 -1.23
CA THR A 75 -6.51 -6.99 -2.68
C THR A 75 -7.36 -5.77 -3.03
N LEU A 76 -8.50 -5.60 -2.35
CA LEU A 76 -9.35 -4.42 -2.54
C LEU A 76 -8.67 -3.12 -2.07
N ALA A 77 -7.95 -3.16 -0.94
CA ALA A 77 -7.25 -2.00 -0.42
C ALA A 77 -6.01 -1.60 -1.27
N LEU A 78 -5.33 -2.57 -1.89
CA LEU A 78 -4.05 -2.37 -2.57
C LEU A 78 -4.08 -1.23 -3.60
N PHE A 79 -5.13 -1.16 -4.43
CA PHE A 79 -5.23 -0.16 -5.50
C PHE A 79 -5.69 1.22 -5.03
N LEU A 80 -6.21 1.32 -3.80
CA LEU A 80 -6.73 2.55 -3.22
C LEU A 80 -5.67 3.34 -2.47
N TYR A 81 -4.49 2.77 -2.26
CA TYR A 81 -3.40 3.48 -1.62
C TYR A 81 -2.93 4.68 -2.46
N PRO A 82 -2.91 5.90 -1.88
CA PRO A 82 -2.54 7.12 -2.61
C PRO A 82 -1.13 7.09 -3.20
N HIS A 83 -0.20 6.39 -2.55
CA HIS A 83 1.17 6.25 -3.02
C HIS A 83 1.28 5.35 -4.26
N ASN A 84 0.37 4.37 -4.42
CA ASN A 84 0.29 3.54 -5.61
C ASN A 84 -0.25 4.37 -6.80
N LEU A 85 -1.30 5.17 -6.58
CA LEU A 85 -1.81 6.10 -7.59
C LEU A 85 -0.76 7.13 -8.01
N THR A 86 0.00 7.68 -7.05
CA THR A 86 1.10 8.61 -7.34
C THR A 86 2.14 7.97 -8.27
N GLY A 87 2.49 6.70 -8.04
CA GLY A 87 3.37 5.94 -8.93
C GLY A 87 2.80 5.77 -10.33
N VAL A 88 1.54 5.32 -10.44
CA VAL A 88 0.84 5.11 -11.72
C VAL A 88 0.73 6.41 -12.52
N LEU A 89 0.31 7.50 -11.90
CA LEU A 89 0.13 8.81 -12.54
C LEU A 89 1.46 9.48 -12.92
N SER A 90 2.58 9.03 -12.36
CA SER A 90 3.92 9.51 -12.73
C SER A 90 4.50 8.79 -13.96
N THR A 91 3.80 7.80 -14.51
CA THR A 91 4.26 7.07 -15.69
C THR A 91 3.99 7.84 -16.99
N ASN A 92 4.88 7.71 -17.97
CA ASN A 92 4.77 8.42 -19.24
C ASN A 92 3.62 7.94 -20.14
N SER A 93 3.08 6.75 -19.92
CA SER A 93 1.98 6.21 -20.75
C SER A 93 1.21 5.08 -20.09
N GLY A 94 -0.10 4.99 -20.40
CA GLY A 94 -0.94 3.86 -20.02
C GLY A 94 -0.48 2.52 -20.62
N LYS A 95 0.20 2.53 -21.79
CA LYS A 95 0.79 1.32 -22.39
C LYS A 95 1.90 0.74 -21.51
N GLY A 96 2.71 1.60 -20.89
CA GLY A 96 3.75 1.19 -19.94
C GLY A 96 3.15 0.47 -18.73
N ILE A 97 2.07 1.03 -18.16
CA ILE A 97 1.35 0.43 -17.04
C ILE A 97 0.81 -0.97 -17.42
N LYS A 98 0.13 -1.10 -18.57
CA LYS A 98 -0.41 -2.38 -19.04
C LYS A 98 0.65 -3.45 -19.27
N ARG A 99 1.88 -3.05 -19.61
CA ARG A 99 3.01 -3.98 -19.78
C ARG A 99 3.61 -4.45 -18.45
N ILE A 100 3.56 -3.61 -17.41
CA ILE A 100 4.17 -3.89 -16.11
C ILE A 100 3.22 -4.63 -15.17
N ILE A 101 1.91 -4.32 -15.20
CA ILE A 101 0.92 -4.95 -14.29
C ILE A 101 0.99 -6.49 -14.30
N PRO A 102 1.06 -7.18 -15.45
CA PRO A 102 1.15 -8.64 -15.49
C PRO A 102 2.42 -9.21 -14.84
N LEU A 103 3.47 -8.40 -14.66
CA LEU A 103 4.74 -8.80 -14.04
C LEU A 103 4.72 -8.63 -12.51
N LEU A 104 3.76 -7.90 -11.94
CA LEU A 104 3.65 -7.69 -10.49
C LEU A 104 3.60 -9.01 -9.67
N PRO A 105 2.95 -10.10 -10.13
CA PRO A 105 2.96 -11.37 -9.41
C PRO A 105 4.34 -11.99 -9.22
N ILE A 106 5.35 -11.62 -10.02
CA ILE A 106 6.73 -12.07 -9.82
C ILE A 106 7.24 -11.66 -8.44
N TYR A 107 6.84 -10.48 -7.94
CA TYR A 107 7.20 -10.05 -6.60
C TYR A 107 6.56 -10.92 -5.51
N SER A 108 5.37 -11.48 -5.75
CA SER A 108 4.75 -12.44 -4.82
C SER A 108 5.57 -13.72 -4.70
N ILE A 109 6.21 -14.17 -5.78
CA ILE A 109 7.13 -15.32 -5.74
C ILE A 109 8.33 -15.00 -4.85
N VAL A 110 8.95 -13.83 -5.03
CA VAL A 110 10.09 -13.39 -4.21
C VAL A 110 9.70 -13.28 -2.73
N LEU A 111 8.51 -12.77 -2.42
CA LEU A 111 7.99 -12.73 -1.04
C LEU A 111 7.79 -14.14 -0.47
N GLY A 112 7.30 -15.09 -1.27
CA GLY A 112 7.20 -16.49 -0.89
C GLY A 112 8.57 -17.12 -0.58
N LEU A 113 9.59 -16.80 -1.37
CA LEU A 113 10.97 -17.22 -1.12
C LEU A 113 11.52 -16.63 0.19
N ILE A 114 11.25 -15.37 0.49
CA ILE A 114 11.64 -14.77 1.76
C ILE A 114 10.92 -15.44 2.95
N ALA A 115 9.61 -15.73 2.81
CA ALA A 115 8.86 -16.44 3.83
C ALA A 115 9.44 -17.85 4.12
N PHE A 116 9.90 -18.54 3.07
CA PHE A 116 10.55 -19.84 3.19
C PHE A 116 11.87 -19.80 3.99
N CYS A 117 12.54 -18.65 4.09
CA CYS A 117 13.70 -18.50 4.98
C CYS A 117 13.34 -18.77 6.46
N GLY A 118 12.07 -18.61 6.86
CA GLY A 118 11.59 -19.03 8.17
C GLY A 118 11.75 -20.53 8.42
N TYR A 119 11.58 -21.36 7.39
CA TYR A 119 11.79 -22.82 7.48
C TYR A 119 13.28 -23.15 7.60
N MET A 120 14.13 -22.43 6.86
CA MET A 120 15.58 -22.53 7.01
C MET A 120 16.04 -22.14 8.43
N ALA A 121 15.42 -21.13 9.03
CA ALA A 121 15.71 -20.73 10.42
C ALA A 121 15.33 -21.82 11.44
N ILE A 122 14.24 -22.55 11.20
CA ILE A 122 13.86 -23.72 12.01
C ILE A 122 14.91 -24.82 11.89
N ALA A 123 15.30 -25.18 10.66
CA ALA A 123 16.31 -26.21 10.40
C ALA A 123 17.69 -25.82 10.96
N ALA A 124 18.02 -24.53 10.95
CA ALA A 124 19.24 -24.00 11.56
C ALA A 124 19.16 -23.86 13.09
N HIS A 125 18.07 -24.32 13.74
CA HIS A 125 17.83 -24.23 15.19
C HIS A 125 17.95 -22.81 15.75
N ILE A 126 17.44 -21.81 15.03
CA ILE A 126 17.44 -20.41 15.48
C ILE A 126 16.22 -20.17 16.35
N GLN A 127 16.44 -19.63 17.55
CA GLN A 127 15.37 -19.23 18.47
C GLN A 127 15.36 -17.70 18.60
N PRO A 128 14.68 -16.99 17.67
CA PRO A 128 14.61 -15.54 17.74
C PRO A 128 13.63 -15.13 18.85
N GLN A 129 13.88 -13.98 19.49
CA GLN A 129 12.99 -13.46 20.54
C GLN A 129 11.63 -13.01 19.98
N SER A 130 11.59 -12.61 18.71
CA SER A 130 10.37 -12.31 17.97
C SER A 130 10.45 -12.86 16.55
N ALA A 131 9.29 -13.12 15.92
CA ALA A 131 9.22 -13.63 14.56
C ALA A 131 9.97 -12.72 13.55
N ASP A 132 9.93 -11.40 13.74
CA ASP A 132 10.58 -10.42 12.87
C ASP A 132 12.12 -10.52 12.87
N GLN A 133 12.71 -11.12 13.92
CA GLN A 133 14.15 -11.31 14.04
C GLN A 133 14.65 -12.61 13.40
N ALA A 134 13.76 -13.50 12.95
CA ALA A 134 14.15 -14.80 12.40
C ALA A 134 15.07 -14.66 11.18
N LEU A 135 14.71 -13.77 10.23
CA LEU A 135 15.49 -13.57 9.01
C LEU A 135 16.85 -12.90 9.29
N PRO A 136 16.95 -11.80 10.07
CA PRO A 136 18.24 -11.24 10.44
C PRO A 136 19.15 -12.22 11.19
N ALA A 137 18.59 -13.00 12.12
CA ALA A 137 19.34 -14.00 12.87
C ALA A 137 19.85 -15.14 11.98
N LEU A 138 19.07 -15.54 10.97
CA LEU A 138 19.49 -16.51 9.95
C LEU A 138 20.70 -16.00 9.17
N PHE A 139 20.64 -14.77 8.68
CA PHE A 139 21.75 -14.17 7.93
C PHE A 139 23.00 -14.01 8.78
N ALA A 140 22.86 -13.57 10.04
CA ALA A 140 23.98 -13.46 10.96
C ALA A 140 24.68 -14.81 11.24
N LYS A 141 23.91 -15.91 11.25
CA LYS A 141 24.44 -17.25 11.56
C LYS A 141 25.02 -17.96 10.33
N MET A 142 24.41 -17.80 9.16
CA MET A 142 24.70 -18.62 7.98
C MET A 142 25.62 -17.95 6.95
N PHE A 143 25.79 -16.62 7.03
CA PHE A 143 26.63 -15.89 6.09
C PHE A 143 27.95 -15.42 6.72
N PRO A 144 29.02 -15.26 5.90
CA PRO A 144 30.20 -14.50 6.29
C PRO A 144 29.83 -13.06 6.65
N GLU A 145 30.57 -12.46 7.58
CA GLU A 145 30.28 -11.12 8.14
C GLU A 145 30.08 -10.03 7.08
N TRP A 146 30.91 -10.04 6.03
CA TRP A 146 30.81 -9.06 4.94
C TRP A 146 29.49 -9.17 4.16
N PHE A 147 29.01 -10.39 3.92
CA PHE A 147 27.78 -10.62 3.16
C PHE A 147 26.54 -10.44 4.05
N ALA A 148 26.62 -10.82 5.33
CA ALA A 148 25.60 -10.48 6.31
C ALA A 148 25.40 -8.95 6.38
N GLY A 149 26.48 -8.17 6.41
CA GLY A 149 26.45 -6.72 6.32
C GLY A 149 25.76 -6.19 5.06
N PHE A 150 26.07 -6.77 3.89
CA PHE A 150 25.39 -6.47 2.63
C PHE A 150 23.89 -6.78 2.69
N ALA A 151 23.51 -7.94 3.24
CA ALA A 151 22.11 -8.34 3.39
C ALA A 151 21.34 -7.41 4.34
N PHE A 152 21.94 -7.00 5.46
CA PHE A 152 21.34 -6.02 6.36
C PHE A 152 21.17 -4.65 5.69
N ALA A 153 22.14 -4.21 4.89
CA ALA A 153 22.00 -2.99 4.10
C ALA A 153 20.85 -3.11 3.08
N ALA A 154 20.71 -4.25 2.41
CA ALA A 154 19.60 -4.50 1.50
C ALA A 154 18.24 -4.43 2.21
N LEU A 155 18.10 -5.01 3.41
CA LEU A 155 16.90 -4.93 4.23
C LEU A 155 16.60 -3.48 4.67
N ALA A 156 17.63 -2.73 5.10
CA ALA A 156 17.49 -1.35 5.53
C ALA A 156 17.03 -0.43 4.38
N ILE A 157 17.68 -0.51 3.22
CA ILE A 157 17.25 0.21 2.01
C ILE A 157 15.85 -0.27 1.59
N GLY A 158 15.59 -1.58 1.76
CA GLY A 158 14.30 -2.24 1.61
C GLY A 158 13.15 -1.52 2.28
N ALA A 159 13.34 -1.14 3.54
CA ALA A 159 12.37 -0.41 4.34
C ALA A 159 12.30 1.09 4.02
N LEU A 160 13.43 1.72 3.67
CA LEU A 160 13.52 3.17 3.44
C LEU A 160 12.83 3.62 2.16
N VAL A 161 12.90 2.82 1.08
CA VAL A 161 12.34 3.22 -0.23
C VAL A 161 10.82 3.39 -0.19
N PRO A 162 10.03 2.39 0.29
CA PRO A 162 8.57 2.55 0.41
C PRO A 162 8.20 3.69 1.35
N ALA A 163 8.89 3.82 2.49
CA ALA A 163 8.63 4.88 3.46
C ALA A 163 8.76 6.28 2.85
N ALA A 164 9.74 6.49 1.96
CA ALA A 164 9.92 7.75 1.25
C ALA A 164 8.74 8.08 0.31
N ILE A 165 8.31 7.12 -0.51
CA ILE A 165 7.20 7.32 -1.46
C ILE A 165 5.87 7.52 -0.71
N MET A 166 5.62 6.74 0.33
CA MET A 166 4.43 6.87 1.18
C MET A 166 4.36 8.25 1.84
N SER A 167 5.49 8.76 2.36
CA SER A 167 5.57 10.10 2.95
C SER A 167 5.33 11.20 1.91
N ILE A 168 5.86 11.07 0.69
CA ILE A 168 5.59 12.01 -0.41
C ILE A 168 4.09 12.00 -0.77
N GLY A 169 3.49 10.81 -0.89
CA GLY A 169 2.06 10.67 -1.17
C GLY A 169 1.18 11.34 -0.11
N ALA A 170 1.47 11.10 1.16
CA ALA A 170 0.73 11.72 2.26
C ALA A 170 0.90 13.24 2.31
N ALA A 171 2.11 13.74 2.06
CA ALA A 171 2.36 15.18 1.98
C ALA A 171 1.62 15.84 0.82
N ASN A 172 1.60 15.20 -0.36
CA ASN A 172 0.84 15.72 -1.51
C ASN A 172 -0.66 15.75 -1.24
N LEU A 173 -1.21 14.73 -0.57
CA LEU A 173 -2.61 14.72 -0.18
C LEU A 173 -2.95 15.86 0.76
N PHE A 174 -2.12 16.09 1.80
CA PHE A 174 -2.31 17.20 2.71
C PHE A 174 -2.24 18.54 1.99
N THR A 175 -1.18 18.78 1.21
CA THR A 175 -1.01 20.10 0.59
C THR A 175 -2.11 20.39 -0.42
N ARG A 176 -2.50 19.40 -1.24
CA ARG A 176 -3.53 19.62 -2.28
C ARG A 176 -4.94 19.68 -1.76
N ASN A 177 -5.32 18.81 -0.82
CA ASN A 177 -6.71 18.68 -0.37
C ASN A 177 -7.01 19.45 0.90
N ILE A 178 -6.00 19.77 1.71
CA ILE A 178 -6.17 20.48 2.98
C ILE A 178 -5.60 21.89 2.86
N TYR A 179 -4.30 22.04 2.63
CA TYR A 179 -3.64 23.35 2.64
C TYR A 179 -4.19 24.27 1.55
N ARG A 180 -4.20 23.82 0.29
CA ARG A 180 -4.65 24.65 -0.83
C ARG A 180 -6.13 24.97 -0.74
N ILE A 181 -6.99 24.02 -0.37
CA ILE A 181 -8.44 24.25 -0.37
C ILE A 181 -8.87 25.14 0.80
N TYR A 182 -8.39 24.88 2.02
CA TYR A 182 -8.93 25.52 3.23
C TYR A 182 -8.06 26.65 3.77
N PHE A 183 -6.74 26.62 3.56
CA PHE A 183 -5.83 27.62 4.13
C PHE A 183 -5.38 28.67 3.10
N ARG A 184 -5.01 28.24 1.89
CA ARG A 184 -4.46 29.12 0.83
C ARG A 184 -4.96 28.72 -0.58
N PRO A 185 -6.19 29.11 -0.97
CA PRO A 185 -6.76 28.83 -2.31
C PRO A 185 -5.91 29.34 -3.48
N SER A 186 -5.23 30.48 -3.29
CA SER A 186 -4.39 31.14 -4.30
C SER A 186 -2.89 30.79 -4.18
N CYS A 187 -2.55 29.67 -3.53
CA CYS A 187 -1.17 29.19 -3.40
C CYS A 187 -0.48 29.05 -4.76
N LYS A 188 0.74 29.60 -4.90
CA LYS A 188 1.58 29.41 -6.10
C LYS A 188 2.19 28.00 -6.09
N GLU A 189 2.52 27.44 -7.25
CA GLU A 189 3.09 26.08 -7.36
C GLU A 189 4.36 25.88 -6.52
N ARG A 190 5.20 26.91 -6.42
CA ARG A 190 6.42 26.87 -5.61
C ARG A 190 6.11 26.75 -4.11
N GLU A 191 5.14 27.53 -3.64
CA GLU A 191 4.67 27.46 -2.26
C GLU A 191 4.04 26.09 -1.97
N GLU A 192 3.25 25.55 -2.89
CA GLU A 192 2.66 24.20 -2.79
C GLU A 192 3.77 23.14 -2.62
N SER A 193 4.82 23.22 -3.44
CA SER A 193 5.97 22.31 -3.36
C SER A 193 6.72 22.42 -2.02
N ASP A 194 6.93 23.64 -1.52
CA ASP A 194 7.68 23.86 -0.29
C ASP A 194 6.87 23.41 0.94
N VAL A 195 5.56 23.64 0.97
CA VAL A 195 4.67 23.12 2.01
C VAL A 195 4.62 21.59 1.98
N ALA A 196 4.57 20.97 0.80
CA ALA A 196 4.64 19.51 0.68
C ALA A 196 5.97 18.95 1.22
N LYS A 197 7.10 19.62 0.98
CA LYS A 197 8.41 19.20 1.53
C LYS A 197 8.44 19.25 3.05
N ILE A 198 7.95 20.35 3.63
CA ILE A 198 7.86 20.53 5.09
C ILE A 198 6.94 19.48 5.69
N THR A 199 5.76 19.29 5.09
CA THR A 199 4.78 18.28 5.53
C THR A 199 5.36 16.88 5.48
N SER A 200 6.08 16.52 4.40
CA SER A 200 6.77 15.23 4.31
C SER A 200 7.80 15.04 5.42
N LEU A 201 8.50 16.11 5.84
CA LEU A 201 9.46 16.05 6.93
C LEU A 201 8.74 15.80 8.25
N LEU A 202 7.67 16.54 8.53
CA LEU A 202 6.85 16.37 9.73
C LEU A 202 6.26 14.97 9.83
N ILE A 203 5.76 14.41 8.72
CA ILE A 203 5.24 13.03 8.66
C ILE A 203 6.33 12.01 9.01
N LYS A 204 7.58 12.20 8.52
CA LYS A 204 8.70 11.30 8.85
C LYS A 204 9.08 11.38 10.32
N VAL A 205 9.12 12.59 10.89
CA VAL A 205 9.38 12.79 12.32
C VAL A 205 8.28 12.14 13.16
N GLY A 206 7.01 12.34 12.79
CA GLY A 206 5.87 11.69 13.43
C GLY A 206 5.93 10.16 13.35
N ALA A 207 6.29 9.61 12.17
CA ALA A 207 6.47 8.18 11.99
C ALA A 207 7.61 7.62 12.86
N PHE A 208 8.72 8.36 12.99
CA PHE A 208 9.82 7.99 13.88
C PHE A 208 9.38 7.98 15.35
N ALA A 209 8.67 9.01 15.80
CA ALA A 209 8.10 9.08 17.15
C ALA A 209 7.13 7.91 17.40
N PHE A 210 6.27 7.58 16.43
CA PHE A 210 5.33 6.47 16.50
C PHE A 210 6.05 5.13 16.71
N VAL A 211 7.12 4.87 15.96
CA VAL A 211 7.95 3.66 16.10
C VAL A 211 8.72 3.62 17.42
N ALA A 212 9.12 4.77 17.96
CA ALA A 212 9.83 4.86 19.24
C ALA A 212 8.90 4.62 20.44
N LEU A 213 7.63 5.01 20.34
CA LEU A 213 6.68 4.99 21.45
C LEU A 213 5.77 3.75 21.48
N LEU A 214 5.57 3.08 20.34
CA LEU A 214 4.67 1.91 20.27
C LEU A 214 5.40 0.56 20.36
N PRO A 215 4.75 -0.48 20.90
CA PRO A 215 5.32 -1.82 20.94
C PRO A 215 5.56 -2.36 19.52
N LYS A 216 6.79 -2.77 19.25
CA LYS A 216 7.23 -3.26 17.92
C LYS A 216 6.59 -4.59 17.51
N THR A 217 6.00 -5.30 18.47
CA THR A 217 5.31 -6.60 18.30
C THR A 217 4.15 -6.54 17.30
N PHE A 218 3.65 -5.35 16.96
CA PHE A 218 2.50 -5.16 16.07
C PHE A 218 2.84 -4.82 14.63
N SER A 219 4.10 -4.88 14.20
CA SER A 219 4.53 -4.33 12.89
C SER A 219 3.68 -4.84 11.70
N ILE A 220 3.42 -6.15 11.63
CA ILE A 220 2.57 -6.72 10.57
C ILE A 220 1.09 -6.33 10.75
N ASN A 221 0.61 -6.27 11.99
CA ASN A 221 -0.76 -5.85 12.29
C ASN A 221 -0.99 -4.39 11.94
N LEU A 222 -0.04 -3.49 12.19
CA LEU A 222 -0.12 -2.07 11.83
C LEU A 222 -0.27 -1.88 10.32
N GLN A 223 0.42 -2.67 9.51
CA GLN A 223 0.24 -2.67 8.06
C GLN A 223 -1.19 -3.11 7.68
N LEU A 224 -1.70 -4.19 8.30
CA LEU A 224 -3.06 -4.68 8.07
C LEU A 224 -4.12 -3.67 8.54
N LEU A 225 -3.91 -2.97 9.67
CA LEU A 225 -4.79 -1.90 10.12
C LEU A 225 -4.76 -0.69 9.17
N GLY A 226 -3.60 -0.37 8.61
CA GLY A 226 -3.50 0.57 7.48
C GLY A 226 -4.44 0.18 6.33
N GLY A 227 -4.49 -1.11 6.01
CA GLY A 227 -5.40 -1.67 5.01
C GLY A 227 -6.86 -1.52 5.41
N LEU A 228 -7.21 -1.76 6.68
CA LEU A 228 -8.57 -1.61 7.21
C LEU A 228 -9.12 -0.21 6.97
N TRP A 229 -8.34 0.83 7.23
CA TRP A 229 -8.77 2.22 7.07
C TRP A 229 -8.91 2.62 5.62
N ILE A 230 -7.92 2.27 4.77
CA ILE A 230 -7.98 2.57 3.33
C ILE A 230 -9.15 1.83 2.66
N LEU A 231 -9.45 0.61 3.09
CA LEU A 231 -10.55 -0.18 2.56
C LEU A 231 -11.91 0.51 2.71
N GLN A 232 -12.10 1.39 3.71
CA GLN A 232 -13.34 2.14 3.89
C GLN A 232 -13.62 3.16 2.78
N THR A 233 -12.63 3.44 1.93
CA THR A 233 -12.80 4.32 0.78
C THR A 233 -13.34 3.59 -0.47
N VAL A 234 -13.42 2.25 -0.46
CA VAL A 234 -13.94 1.44 -1.58
C VAL A 234 -15.31 1.94 -2.07
N PRO A 235 -16.32 2.15 -1.21
CA PRO A 235 -17.65 2.52 -1.71
C PRO A 235 -17.67 3.86 -2.42
N ALA A 236 -16.90 4.84 -1.91
CA ALA A 236 -16.85 6.18 -2.48
C ALA A 236 -15.97 6.25 -3.74
N VAL A 237 -14.81 5.60 -3.73
CA VAL A 237 -13.80 5.73 -4.80
C VAL A 237 -13.97 4.67 -5.87
N PHE A 238 -14.12 3.40 -5.50
CA PHE A 238 -14.25 2.31 -6.47
C PHE A 238 -15.70 2.18 -6.95
N LEU A 239 -16.65 2.16 -5.99
CA LEU A 239 -18.10 2.24 -6.19
C LEU A 239 -18.51 3.30 -7.21
N GLY A 240 -18.08 4.54 -6.91
CA GLY A 240 -18.44 5.75 -7.65
C GLY A 240 -17.93 5.77 -9.10
N LEU A 241 -16.94 4.96 -9.48
CA LEU A 241 -16.49 4.86 -10.87
C LEU A 241 -17.46 4.07 -11.75
N TYR A 242 -18.25 3.17 -11.15
CA TYR A 242 -19.15 2.28 -11.89
C TYR A 242 -20.63 2.65 -11.71
N THR A 243 -20.98 3.33 -10.62
CA THR A 243 -22.37 3.68 -10.32
C THR A 243 -22.51 5.02 -9.59
N ILE A 244 -23.52 5.79 -10.01
CA ILE A 244 -23.96 7.04 -9.35
C ILE A 244 -25.13 6.79 -8.38
N TRP A 245 -25.42 5.53 -8.05
CA TRP A 245 -26.58 5.17 -7.25
C TRP A 245 -26.51 5.69 -5.80
N PHE A 246 -25.32 5.69 -5.20
CA PHE A 246 -25.14 6.06 -3.81
C PHE A 246 -25.28 7.57 -3.57
N HIS A 247 -26.03 7.94 -2.53
CA HIS A 247 -26.16 9.33 -2.11
C HIS A 247 -24.87 9.82 -1.43
N ARG A 248 -24.38 11.03 -1.79
CA ARG A 248 -23.12 11.61 -1.26
C ARG A 248 -23.01 11.60 0.27
N SER A 249 -24.07 12.02 0.96
CA SER A 249 -24.11 12.03 2.43
C SER A 249 -24.16 10.62 3.02
N ALA A 250 -24.80 9.67 2.33
CA ALA A 250 -24.85 8.28 2.77
C ALA A 250 -23.46 7.63 2.68
N LEU A 251 -22.69 7.92 1.62
CA LEU A 251 -21.30 7.48 1.50
C LEU A 251 -20.40 8.05 2.61
N LEU A 252 -20.56 9.32 2.96
CA LEU A 252 -19.80 9.95 4.05
C LEU A 252 -20.12 9.33 5.41
N ILE A 253 -21.41 9.09 5.68
CA ILE A 253 -21.85 8.46 6.93
C ILE A 253 -21.39 7.00 6.97
N GLY A 254 -21.54 6.26 5.87
CA GLY A 254 -21.06 4.88 5.78
C GLY A 254 -19.55 4.76 5.98
N TRP A 255 -18.76 5.65 5.37
CA TRP A 255 -17.33 5.75 5.61
C TRP A 255 -17.01 5.99 7.09
N LEU A 256 -17.68 6.96 7.72
CA LEU A 256 -17.46 7.28 9.13
C LEU A 256 -17.82 6.08 10.03
N VAL A 257 -18.96 5.44 9.78
CA VAL A 257 -19.38 4.24 10.52
C VAL A 257 -18.37 3.11 10.34
N GLY A 258 -17.91 2.83 9.12
CA GLY A 258 -16.89 1.83 8.85
C GLY A 258 -15.56 2.12 9.58
N MET A 259 -15.11 3.38 9.56
CA MET A 259 -13.91 3.82 10.26
C MET A 259 -14.02 3.63 11.78
N VAL A 260 -15.15 4.04 12.37
CA VAL A 260 -15.40 3.93 13.81
C VAL A 260 -15.51 2.46 14.23
N VAL A 261 -16.33 1.67 13.55
CA VAL A 261 -16.55 0.25 13.87
C VAL A 261 -15.25 -0.54 13.71
N GLY A 262 -14.53 -0.36 12.61
CA GLY A 262 -13.26 -1.05 12.39
C GLY A 262 -12.21 -0.70 13.44
N THR A 263 -12.10 0.58 13.79
CA THR A 263 -11.16 1.04 14.83
C THR A 263 -11.56 0.53 16.21
N TRP A 264 -12.85 0.58 16.55
CA TRP A 264 -13.37 0.07 17.81
C TRP A 264 -13.07 -1.41 18.01
N ILE A 265 -13.38 -2.24 17.00
CA ILE A 265 -13.10 -3.69 17.06
C ILE A 265 -11.59 -3.92 17.20
N SER A 266 -10.75 -3.22 16.42
CA SER A 266 -9.30 -3.38 16.50
C SER A 266 -8.75 -3.02 17.89
N VAL A 267 -9.19 -1.91 18.47
CA VAL A 267 -8.78 -1.49 19.83
C VAL A 267 -9.24 -2.52 20.86
N SER A 268 -10.46 -3.06 20.74
CA SER A 268 -10.97 -4.10 21.64
C SER A 268 -10.16 -5.41 21.58
N GLN A 269 -9.44 -5.66 20.48
CA GLN A 269 -8.58 -6.83 20.28
C GLN A 269 -7.09 -6.52 20.50
N GLY A 270 -6.76 -5.40 21.15
CA GLY A 270 -5.36 -5.02 21.38
C GLY A 270 -4.58 -4.77 20.08
N PHE A 271 -5.22 -4.15 19.08
CA PHE A 271 -4.67 -3.87 17.75
C PHE A 271 -4.39 -5.11 16.89
N ALA A 272 -5.03 -6.25 17.18
CA ALA A 272 -5.11 -7.33 16.20
C ALA A 272 -5.92 -6.91 14.97
N SER A 273 -5.60 -7.52 13.82
CA SER A 273 -6.31 -7.29 12.55
C SER A 273 -7.43 -8.30 12.29
N VAL A 274 -7.53 -9.36 13.09
CA VAL A 274 -8.50 -10.45 12.94
C VAL A 274 -9.41 -10.49 14.16
N TYR A 275 -10.71 -10.65 13.92
CA TYR A 275 -11.72 -10.75 14.96
C TYR A 275 -12.49 -12.08 14.83
N PRO A 276 -12.65 -12.86 15.91
CA PRO A 276 -13.46 -14.07 15.91
C PRO A 276 -14.94 -13.71 15.91
N LEU A 277 -15.53 -13.59 14.72
CA LEU A 277 -16.94 -13.27 14.57
C LEU A 277 -17.80 -14.49 14.91
N ALA A 278 -18.55 -14.44 16.00
CA ALA A 278 -19.47 -15.51 16.39
C ALA A 278 -20.80 -15.37 15.62
N LEU A 279 -21.11 -16.34 14.76
CA LEU A 279 -22.38 -16.44 14.04
C LEU A 279 -23.01 -17.81 14.34
N GLY A 280 -24.21 -17.82 14.92
CA GLY A 280 -24.94 -19.07 15.19
C GLY A 280 -24.22 -20.05 16.11
N GLY A 281 -23.37 -19.57 17.04
CA GLY A 281 -22.60 -20.41 17.97
C GLY A 281 -21.25 -20.89 17.43
N ILE A 282 -20.89 -20.57 16.18
CA ILE A 282 -19.58 -20.90 15.58
C ILE A 282 -18.76 -19.61 15.45
N ALA A 283 -17.52 -19.63 15.93
CA ALA A 283 -16.58 -18.53 15.79
C ALA A 283 -15.84 -18.61 14.46
N PHE A 284 -15.99 -17.58 13.62
CA PHE A 284 -15.31 -17.42 12.34
C PHE A 284 -14.31 -16.27 12.42
N PRO A 285 -12.99 -16.53 12.54
CA PRO A 285 -12.00 -15.47 12.52
C PRO A 285 -12.00 -14.81 11.14
N CYS A 286 -12.20 -13.50 11.14
CA CYS A 286 -12.38 -12.68 9.95
C CYS A 286 -11.54 -11.40 10.06
N TYR A 287 -11.01 -10.96 8.92
CA TYR A 287 -10.33 -9.68 8.83
C TYR A 287 -11.27 -8.52 9.17
N ILE A 288 -10.89 -7.71 10.17
CA ILE A 288 -11.72 -6.61 10.69
C ILE A 288 -12.05 -5.59 9.59
N GLY A 289 -11.11 -5.36 8.66
CA GLY A 289 -11.35 -4.46 7.52
C GLY A 289 -12.55 -4.86 6.68
N LEU A 290 -12.77 -6.16 6.47
CA LEU A 290 -13.90 -6.65 5.69
C LEU A 290 -15.22 -6.48 6.45
N ILE A 291 -15.23 -6.74 7.76
CA ILE A 291 -16.41 -6.50 8.62
C ILE A 291 -16.80 -5.01 8.59
N ALA A 292 -15.81 -4.12 8.74
CA ALA A 292 -16.01 -2.69 8.67
C ALA A 292 -16.51 -2.24 7.29
N LEU A 293 -15.96 -2.81 6.20
CA LEU A 293 -16.42 -2.53 4.83
C LEU A 293 -17.87 -2.96 4.59
N ILE A 294 -18.26 -4.15 5.06
CA ILE A 294 -19.65 -4.61 4.96
C ILE A 294 -20.58 -3.65 5.71
N THR A 295 -20.18 -3.23 6.91
CA THR A 295 -20.94 -2.26 7.71
C THR A 295 -21.08 -0.92 6.99
N ASN A 296 -20.01 -0.45 6.36
CA ASN A 296 -19.99 0.77 5.55
C ASN A 296 -20.92 0.66 4.34
N LEU A 297 -20.86 -0.44 3.58
CA LEU A 297 -21.71 -0.67 2.42
C LEU A 297 -23.19 -0.76 2.78
N LEU A 298 -23.51 -1.49 3.86
CA LEU A 298 -24.89 -1.60 4.35
C LEU A 298 -25.42 -0.23 4.79
N THR A 299 -24.63 0.52 5.57
CA THR A 299 -25.00 1.86 6.02
C THR A 299 -25.21 2.80 4.84
N SER A 300 -24.28 2.80 3.89
CA SER A 300 -24.36 3.62 2.67
C SER A 300 -25.60 3.27 1.84
N GLY A 301 -25.90 1.99 1.67
CA GLY A 301 -27.04 1.52 0.89
C GLY A 301 -28.38 1.84 1.55
N ILE A 302 -28.52 1.54 2.85
CA ILE A 302 -29.75 1.83 3.61
C ILE A 302 -30.01 3.33 3.65
N LEU A 303 -29.00 4.15 3.98
CA LEU A 303 -29.17 5.61 4.03
C LEU A 303 -29.44 6.21 2.66
N THR A 304 -28.91 5.65 1.58
CA THR A 304 -29.26 6.09 0.22
C THR A 304 -30.76 5.93 -0.02
N LEU A 305 -31.31 4.74 0.26
CA LEU A 305 -32.75 4.48 0.11
C LEU A 305 -33.61 5.40 0.99
N VAL A 306 -33.18 5.63 2.24
CA VAL A 306 -33.89 6.52 3.16
C VAL A 306 -33.85 7.98 2.68
N PHE A 307 -32.69 8.47 2.26
CA PHE A 307 -32.54 9.84 1.78
C PHE A 307 -33.32 10.10 0.49
N ASP A 308 -33.39 9.11 -0.41
CA ASP A 308 -34.23 9.17 -1.60
C ASP A 308 -35.71 9.20 -1.25
N ALA A 309 -36.15 8.38 -0.29
CA ALA A 309 -37.54 8.34 0.17
C ALA A 309 -37.98 9.65 0.84
N VAL A 310 -37.06 10.34 1.54
CA VAL A 310 -37.31 11.62 2.22
C VAL A 310 -37.10 12.83 1.28
N GLY A 311 -36.68 12.60 0.03
CA GLY A 311 -36.50 13.67 -0.97
C GLY A 311 -35.27 14.55 -0.74
N ILE A 312 -34.23 14.04 -0.08
CA ILE A 312 -32.99 14.79 0.12
C ILE A 312 -32.25 14.90 -1.23
N ALA A 313 -31.81 16.12 -1.56
CA ALA A 313 -31.12 16.39 -2.81
C ALA A 313 -29.76 15.65 -2.88
N ARG A 314 -29.64 14.77 -3.87
CA ARG A 314 -28.41 13.99 -4.17
C ARG A 314 -27.19 14.85 -4.50
N GLY A 315 -27.40 16.11 -4.89
CA GLY A 315 -26.36 17.03 -5.38
C GLY A 315 -26.41 17.17 -6.91
N GLN A 316 -25.59 18.06 -7.46
CA GLN A 316 -25.42 18.18 -8.91
C GLN A 316 -24.33 17.23 -9.36
N ASP A 317 -24.68 16.33 -10.27
CA ASP A 317 -23.70 15.55 -11.01
C ASP A 317 -23.14 16.44 -12.13
N VAL A 318 -21.83 16.69 -12.07
CA VAL A 318 -21.09 17.46 -13.08
C VAL A 318 -20.40 16.55 -14.10
N THR A 319 -20.51 15.23 -13.93
CA THR A 319 -19.92 14.26 -14.83
C THR A 319 -20.74 14.14 -16.11
N THR A 320 -20.04 13.96 -17.22
CA THR A 320 -20.61 13.74 -18.54
C THR A 320 -20.31 12.30 -18.97
N PRO A 321 -21.10 11.69 -19.87
CA PRO A 321 -20.81 10.35 -20.39
C PRO A 321 -19.38 10.20 -20.95
N GLN A 322 -18.80 11.28 -21.47
CA GLN A 322 -17.43 11.33 -22.00
C GLN A 322 -16.36 11.15 -20.92
N ASP A 323 -16.67 11.45 -19.65
CA ASP A 323 -15.75 11.25 -18.53
C ASP A 323 -15.59 9.77 -18.15
N PHE A 324 -16.55 8.92 -18.54
CA PHE A 324 -16.52 7.47 -18.34
C PHE A 324 -15.94 6.71 -19.53
N GLU A 325 -15.76 7.36 -20.68
CA GLU A 325 -15.10 6.77 -21.83
C GLU A 325 -13.57 6.83 -21.66
N ALA A 326 -12.90 5.71 -21.92
CA ALA A 326 -11.44 5.69 -21.97
C ALA A 326 -10.98 6.54 -23.18
N GLN A 327 -10.70 7.82 -22.96
CA GLN A 327 -10.15 8.67 -24.01
C GLN A 327 -8.88 7.99 -24.54
N PRO A 328 -8.80 7.64 -25.84
CA PRO A 328 -7.54 7.21 -26.41
C PRO A 328 -6.56 8.36 -26.18
N THR A 329 -5.47 8.08 -25.45
CA THR A 329 -4.44 9.04 -25.06
C THR A 329 -4.23 10.05 -26.18
N PHE A 330 -4.71 11.26 -25.93
CA PHE A 330 -4.70 12.41 -26.80
C PHE A 330 -3.45 12.42 -27.68
N SER A 331 -3.66 12.30 -28.99
CA SER A 331 -2.64 12.64 -29.96
C SER A 331 -2.34 14.12 -29.83
N LEU A 332 -1.38 14.48 -28.96
CA LEU A 332 -0.80 15.82 -28.86
C LEU A 332 -0.41 16.36 -30.26
N ARG A 333 -0.08 15.47 -31.20
CA ARG A 333 0.16 15.79 -32.61
C ARG A 333 -1.05 16.34 -33.37
N THR A 334 -2.28 15.95 -33.03
CA THR A 334 -3.48 16.40 -33.75
C THR A 334 -3.97 17.74 -33.20
N ALA A 335 -3.91 17.94 -31.88
CA ALA A 335 -4.26 19.22 -31.25
C ALA A 335 -3.26 20.34 -31.58
N LEU A 336 -1.97 20.02 -31.70
CA LEU A 336 -0.95 20.97 -32.17
C LEU A 336 -1.08 21.28 -33.66
N ARG A 337 -1.72 20.43 -34.46
CA ARG A 337 -2.01 20.68 -35.89
C ARG A 337 -3.31 21.45 -36.12
N SER A 338 -4.26 21.38 -35.20
CA SER A 338 -5.53 22.10 -35.28
C SER A 338 -5.50 23.50 -34.65
N ALA A 339 -4.45 23.83 -33.87
CA ALA A 339 -4.18 25.19 -33.48
C ALA A 339 -3.75 25.98 -34.73
N ARG A 340 -4.66 26.80 -35.27
CA ARG A 340 -4.29 27.80 -36.29
C ARG A 340 -3.12 28.62 -35.75
N PRO A 341 -2.09 28.92 -36.56
CA PRO A 341 -1.09 29.89 -36.15
C PRO A 341 -1.82 31.21 -35.85
N VAL A 342 -1.61 31.73 -34.63
CA VAL A 342 -1.93 33.13 -34.32
C VAL A 342 -1.13 33.97 -35.32
N PRO A 343 -1.74 34.92 -36.04
CA PRO A 343 -0.97 35.82 -36.90
C PRO A 343 0.07 36.55 -36.05
N GLU A 344 1.34 36.38 -36.38
CA GLU A 344 2.42 37.23 -35.89
C GLU A 344 2.21 38.64 -36.45
N GLU A 345 1.44 39.47 -35.76
CA GLU A 345 1.68 40.90 -35.80
C GLU A 345 2.91 41.17 -34.94
N VAL A 346 4.08 41.13 -35.57
CA VAL A 346 5.31 41.72 -35.03
C VAL A 346 5.25 43.22 -35.30
N PRO A 347 5.11 44.10 -34.29
CA PRO A 347 5.37 45.51 -34.50
C PRO A 347 6.87 45.66 -34.79
N GLN A 348 7.19 46.23 -35.95
CA GLN A 348 8.54 46.51 -36.48
C GLN A 348 9.38 47.53 -35.66
N THR A 349 9.19 47.62 -34.35
CA THR A 349 9.89 48.58 -33.49
C THR A 349 10.45 47.88 -32.27
N LEU A 350 11.64 47.28 -32.42
CA LEU A 350 12.72 47.15 -31.41
C LEU A 350 13.79 46.15 -31.89
N GLN A 351 14.30 46.36 -33.11
CA GLN A 351 15.47 45.64 -33.64
C GLN A 351 16.72 46.54 -33.71
N ARG A 352 16.90 47.42 -32.71
CA ARG A 352 18.14 48.20 -32.49
C ARG A 352 18.36 48.40 -30.98
N SER A 353 19.62 48.24 -30.56
CA SER A 353 20.15 48.20 -29.17
C SER A 353 19.93 46.84 -28.49
N LEU A 354 20.93 45.97 -28.24
CA LEU A 354 22.33 46.15 -27.87
C LEU A 354 23.10 44.86 -28.28
N PHE A 355 24.18 44.99 -29.05
CA PHE A 355 25.53 44.55 -28.66
C PHE A 355 25.76 44.25 -27.18
#